data_AF-A0A6J4INJ5-F1
#
_entry.id   AF-A0A6J4INJ5-F1
#
_cell.length_a   1.000
_cell.length_b   1.000
_cell.length_c   1.000
_cell.angle_alpha   90.00
_cell.angle_beta   90.00
_cell.angle_gamma   90.00
#
_symmetry.space_group_name_H-M   'P 1'
#
loop_
_entity.id
_entity.type
_entity.pdbx_description
1 polymer ?
#
loop_
_entity_poly.entity_id
_entity_poly.type
_entity_poly.pdbx_seq_one_letter_code
_entity_poly.pdbx_strand_id
1 'polypeptide(L)' 'MKAWTNVTTGAGEEIVCVQVDDGDPFAVLALGRHTVALTRDECRRIADALRAASHRHPARW' A
#
# COMPACT_ATOMS: atom_id res chain seq x y z
N MET A 1 -7.10 7.55 14.47
CA MET A 1 -5.82 6.91 14.13
C MET A 1 -5.43 7.40 12.75
N LYS A 2 -4.18 7.79 12.57
CA LYS A 2 -3.62 8.13 11.26
C LYS A 2 -2.48 7.17 11.00
N ALA A 3 -2.53 6.49 9.87
CA ALA A 3 -1.52 5.53 9.46
C ALA A 3 -1.00 5.93 8.08
N TRP A 4 0.32 5.82 7.89
CA TRP A 4 0.94 6.06 6.62
C TRP A 4 2.12 5.11 6.41
N THR A 5 2.39 4.77 5.16
CA THR A 5 3.57 4.00 4.76
C THR A 5 3.99 4.44 3.36
N ASN A 6 5.30 4.40 3.09
CA ASN A 6 5.86 4.69 1.78
C ASN A 6 6.85 3.61 1.35
N VAL A 7 6.93 3.42 0.03
CA VAL A 7 7.94 2.59 -0.63
C VAL A 7 8.67 3.50 -1.61
N THR A 8 9.98 3.61 -1.45
CA THR A 8 10.84 4.44 -2.30
C THR A 8 11.82 3.60 -3.10
N THR A 9 12.34 4.14 -4.20
CA THR A 9 13.52 3.58 -4.88
C THR A 9 14.77 3.75 -4.00
N GLY A 10 15.86 3.08 -4.37
CA GLY A 10 17.17 3.32 -3.74
C GLY A 10 17.71 4.74 -3.94
N ALA A 11 17.15 5.50 -4.90
CA ALA A 11 17.45 6.91 -5.13
C ALA A 11 16.51 7.87 -4.37
N GLY A 12 15.55 7.34 -3.59
CA GLY A 12 14.63 8.13 -2.76
C GLY A 12 13.36 8.60 -3.47
N GLU A 13 13.10 8.17 -4.70
CA GLU A 13 11.86 8.50 -5.42
C GLU A 13 10.69 7.70 -4.85
N GLU A 14 9.58 8.37 -4.55
CA GLU A 14 8.39 7.72 -4.02
C GLU A 14 7.69 6.88 -5.09
N ILE A 15 7.61 5.56 -4.85
CA ILE A 15 6.93 4.60 -5.72
C ILE A 15 5.50 4.41 -5.23
N VAL A 16 5.32 4.24 -3.92
CA VAL A 16 4.01 4.01 -3.30
C VAL A 16 3.91 4.84 -2.03
N CYS A 17 2.78 5.51 -1.82
CA CYS A 17 2.42 6.10 -0.53
C CYS A 17 0.97 5.75 -0.20
N VAL A 18 0.73 5.32 1.04
CA VAL A 18 -0.61 5.04 1.56
C VAL A 18 -0.88 5.97 2.72
N GLN A 19 -2.04 6.62 2.71
CA GLN A 19 -2.53 7.43 3.83
C GLN A 19 -3.94 6.99 4.22
N VAL A 20 -4.15 6.84 5.54
CA VAL A 20 -5.44 6.52 6.15
C VAL A 20 -5.74 7.53 7.25
N ASP A 21 -6.97 8.08 7.23
CA ASP A 21 -7.54 8.90 8.29
C ASP A 21 -8.85 8.26 8.78
N ASP A 22 -9.04 8.10 10.09
CA ASP A 22 -10.22 7.45 10.69
C ASP A 22 -11.54 8.18 10.38
N GLY A 23 -11.48 9.45 9.98
CA GLY A 23 -12.65 10.21 9.56
C GLY A 23 -13.12 9.92 8.14
N ASP A 24 -12.28 9.28 7.32
CA ASP A 24 -12.54 9.07 5.91
C ASP A 24 -12.93 7.60 5.63
N PRO A 25 -13.97 7.36 4.81
CA PRO A 25 -14.37 6.00 4.44
C PRO A 25 -13.42 5.33 3.43
N PHE A 26 -12.38 6.05 2.98
CA PHE A 26 -11.44 5.62 1.96
C PHE A 26 -9.99 5.79 2.43
N ALA A 27 -9.09 4.95 1.90
CA ALA A 27 -7.65 5.19 1.96
C ALA A 27 -7.17 5.81 0.64
N VAL A 28 -6.14 6.65 0.71
CA VAL A 28 -5.49 7.20 -0.49
C VAL A 28 -4.23 6.41 -0.78
N LEU A 29 -4.11 5.87 -1.99
CA LEU A 29 -2.92 5.22 -2.51
C LEU A 29 -2.34 6.08 -3.64
N ALA A 30 -1.14 6.62 -3.45
CA ALA A 30 -0.35 7.23 -4.52
C ALA A 30 0.66 6.21 -5.08
N LEU A 31 0.73 6.11 -6.40
CA LEU A 31 1.65 5.27 -7.17
C LEU A 31 2.41 6.19 -8.15
N GLY A 32 3.56 6.70 -7.72
CA GLY A 32 4.29 7.75 -8.45
C GLY A 32 3.40 8.97 -8.73
N ARG A 33 3.00 9.17 -10.01
CA ARG A 33 2.14 10.29 -10.44
C ARG A 33 0.63 10.00 -10.43
N HIS A 34 0.23 8.78 -10.08
CA HIS A 34 -1.17 8.37 -10.09
C HIS A 34 -1.68 8.25 -8.66
N THR A 35 -2.92 8.66 -8.43
CA THR A 35 -3.58 8.52 -7.13
C THR A 35 -4.89 7.78 -7.32
N VAL A 36 -5.16 6.82 -6.44
CA VAL A 36 -6.40 6.04 -6.40
C VAL A 36 -6.95 6.08 -4.99
N ALA A 37 -8.26 6.33 -4.87
CA ALA A 37 -9.00 6.15 -3.63
C ALA A 37 -9.46 4.69 -3.53
N LEU A 38 -9.22 4.08 -2.38
CA LEU A 38 -9.55 2.69 -2.11
C LEU A 38 -10.60 2.60 -1.01
N THR A 39 -11.60 1.77 -1.23
CA THR A 39 -12.56 1.37 -0.19
C THR A 39 -11.89 0.50 0.87
N ARG A 40 -12.54 0.36 2.03
CA ARG A 40 -12.09 -0.54 3.11
C ARG A 40 -11.90 -1.99 2.66
N ASP A 41 -12.81 -2.51 1.82
CA ASP A 41 -12.72 -3.88 1.32
C ASP A 41 -11.57 -4.07 0.33
N GLU A 42 -11.28 -3.07 -0.50
CA GLU A 42 -10.11 -3.10 -1.39
C GLU A 42 -8.81 -3.07 -0.61
N CYS A 43 -8.72 -2.24 0.43
CA CYS A 43 -7.57 -2.21 1.33
C CYS A 43 -7.32 -3.58 1.98
N ARG A 44 -8.39 -4.25 2.46
CA ARG A 44 -8.29 -5.59 3.04
C ARG A 44 -7.78 -6.62 2.03
N ARG A 45 -8.33 -6.63 0.81
CA ARG A 45 -7.88 -7.54 -0.26
C ARG A 45 -6.40 -7.34 -0.61
N ILE A 46 -5.94 -6.08 -0.68
CA ILE A 46 -4.54 -5.75 -0.94
C ILE A 46 -3.65 -6.24 0.22
N ALA A 47 -4.04 -5.98 1.47
CA ALA A 47 -3.28 -6.42 2.63
C ALA A 47 -3.16 -7.95 2.69
N ASP A 48 -4.24 -8.68 2.40
CA ASP A 48 -4.24 -10.15 2.36
C ASP A 48 -3.32 -10.67 1.24
N ALA A 49 -3.34 -10.06 0.06
CA ALA A 49 -2.46 -10.41 -1.05
C ALA A 49 -0.98 -10.15 -0.71
N LEU A 50 -0.65 -9.02 -0.10
CA LEU A 50 0.70 -8.68 0.35
C LEU A 50 1.20 -9.65 1.43
N ARG A 51 0.35 -9.95 2.42
CA ARG A 51 0.65 -10.94 3.46
C ARG A 51 0.92 -12.30 2.83
N ALA A 52 0.03 -12.79 1.96
CA ALA A 52 0.21 -14.05 1.25
C ALA A 52 1.51 -14.07 0.45
N ALA A 53 1.86 -12.98 -0.25
CA ALA A 53 3.12 -12.85 -0.98
C ALA A 53 4.35 -12.92 -0.06
N SER A 54 4.31 -12.25 1.10
CA SER A 54 5.41 -12.26 2.08
C SER A 54 5.70 -13.64 2.67
N HIS A 55 4.71 -14.53 2.69
CA HIS A 55 4.84 -15.90 3.17
C HIS A 55 5.24 -16.89 2.06
N ARG A 56 5.27 -16.47 0.79
CA ARG A 56 5.81 -17.31 -0.28
C ARG A 56 7.32 -17.40 -0.06
N HIS A 57 7.82 -18.63 0.12
CA HIS A 57 9.25 -18.89 0.16
C HIS A 57 9.94 -18.20 -1.03
N PRO A 58 11.12 -17.58 -0.83
CA PRO A 58 11.88 -17.05 -1.95
C PRO A 58 12.09 -18.20 -2.93
N ALA A 59 11.74 -17.97 -4.19
CA ALA A 59 12.10 -18.90 -5.26
C ALA A 59 13.60 -19.12 -5.14
N ARG A 60 14.01 -20.34 -4.80
CA ARG A 60 15.41 -20.75 -4.89
C ARG A 60 15.75 -20.70 -6.38
N TRP A 61 16.44 -19.64 -6.79
CA TRP A 61 17.15 -19.57 -8.05
C TRP A 61 18.58 -20.04 -7.80
#